data_AF-A0A6V7Q9Q0-F1
#
_entry.id   AF-A0A6V7Q9Q0-F1
#
_cell.length_a   1.000
_cell.length_b   1.000
_cell.length_c   1.000
_cell.angle_alpha   90.00
_cell.angle_beta   90.00
_cell.angle_gamma   90.00
#
_symmetry.space_group_name_H-M   'P 1'
#
loop_
_entity.id
_entity.type
_entity.pdbx_description
1 polymer ?
#
loop_
_entity_poly.entity_id
_entity_poly.type
_entity_poly.pdbx_seq_one_letter_code
_entity_poly.pdbx_strand_id
1 'polypeptide(L)'
;MGHRRPLLLRRLPRRPIRPHRRRLARRRRAPPHLHPEPTPAGIFWTVQKDVTRYAALLRDDDGLLLSVMLENIVNPALTGVFHVNVSLSFYPADADADADDAKPTMFDEPADAVVPISAENSTADRGFWFRIANGTENNARKTLAGIPPNTYRAALEVFASAHGDDEFWYSNPPDSYIEKNNLTTRRGNAAFREIVVSVDGQFAGSVVPFPVIFAGGINPLFWAPVVGLGAFDLPSFTLDLTPFLGLLLDRNKSHEIGLAVTDAIDFWLVDANLHLWLDRNSDSVAAALTTYLAPNISISRRYSSHSLNGTFKIEAGRKSRFAGWVNSSAGNLTTEVAQKLKFKSSVVFANDGQLKTVNMKAKQKTDVVLHAENAKAALFRSSVKTKYPFSMVTATVDGENATYTASTNLSHTLYEETSKVFDKTVQTNAVTDRQDAGGWMAVRDHDVIAGSAGTRQTYQYRDGGGVYRRTVAVRDGVILSDDTTKSYGFATS
;
A
#
# COMPACT_ATOMS: atom_id res chain seq x y z
N MET A 1 -61.54 -44.80 -24.41
CA MET A 1 -62.50 -44.17 -23.48
C MET A 1 -61.74 -43.18 -22.61
N GLY A 2 -62.30 -41.98 -22.40
CA GLY A 2 -61.72 -40.92 -21.55
C GLY A 2 -60.63 -40.09 -22.25
N HIS A 3 -60.90 -39.09 -23.11
CA HIS A 3 -61.55 -37.79 -22.81
C HIS A 3 -60.94 -37.13 -21.57
N ARG A 4 -60.38 -35.91 -21.56
CA ARG A 4 -60.33 -34.72 -22.45
C ARG A 4 -59.01 -33.98 -22.06
N ARG A 5 -58.15 -33.53 -22.97
CA ARG A 5 -58.24 -32.28 -23.78
C ARG A 5 -58.42 -31.01 -22.92
N PRO A 6 -57.91 -29.82 -23.33
CA PRO A 6 -56.76 -29.60 -24.22
C PRO A 6 -56.04 -28.23 -24.04
N LEU A 7 -55.10 -27.98 -24.97
CA LEU A 7 -54.83 -26.67 -25.62
C LEU A 7 -54.03 -25.65 -24.78
N LEU A 8 -53.02 -24.94 -25.30
CA LEU A 8 -52.60 -24.74 -26.69
C LEU A 8 -51.17 -24.15 -26.70
N LEU A 9 -50.35 -24.69 -27.62
CA LEU A 9 -49.26 -24.12 -28.43
C LEU A 9 -48.58 -22.81 -27.95
N ARG A 10 -47.26 -22.63 -28.14
CA ARG A 10 -46.64 -22.71 -29.48
C ARG A 10 -45.09 -22.72 -29.44
N ARG A 11 -44.54 -23.68 -30.20
CA ARG A 11 -43.32 -23.61 -31.05
C ARG A 11 -41.93 -23.43 -30.41
N LEU A 12 -41.29 -24.57 -30.15
CA LEU A 12 -40.06 -25.10 -30.80
C LEU A 12 -39.69 -24.47 -32.19
N PRO A 13 -38.49 -24.72 -32.78
CA PRO A 13 -37.26 -25.38 -32.29
C PRO A 13 -35.93 -24.73 -32.79
N ARG A 14 -34.81 -25.38 -32.43
CA ARG A 14 -33.56 -25.62 -33.22
C ARG A 14 -32.26 -25.07 -32.59
N ARG A 15 -31.58 -25.98 -31.88
CA ARG A 15 -30.09 -26.13 -31.87
C ARG A 15 -29.60 -26.43 -33.31
N PRO A 16 -28.29 -26.31 -33.71
CA PRO A 16 -27.10 -26.59 -32.88
C PRO A 16 -25.74 -25.86 -33.21
N ILE A 17 -24.75 -26.07 -32.32
CA ILE A 17 -23.25 -26.08 -32.49
C ILE A 17 -22.43 -24.75 -32.58
N ARG A 18 -21.67 -24.52 -31.47
CA ARG A 18 -20.36 -23.85 -31.15
C ARG A 18 -19.51 -23.17 -32.26
N PRO A 19 -18.74 -22.08 -31.97
CA PRO A 19 -17.54 -22.16 -31.10
C PRO A 19 -17.16 -20.91 -30.25
N HIS A 20 -16.19 -21.12 -29.35
CA HIS A 20 -15.31 -20.15 -28.67
C HIS A 20 -15.89 -18.78 -28.23
N ARG A 21 -16.20 -18.66 -26.94
CA ARG A 21 -16.08 -17.38 -26.23
C ARG A 21 -15.10 -17.55 -25.07
N ARG A 22 -13.92 -16.94 -25.22
CA ARG A 22 -13.02 -16.64 -24.09
C ARG A 22 -13.82 -15.81 -23.09
N ARG A 23 -14.13 -16.41 -21.92
CA ARG A 23 -14.63 -15.67 -20.76
C ARG A 23 -13.42 -14.94 -20.16
N LEU A 24 -13.31 -13.65 -20.41
CA LEU A 24 -12.48 -12.75 -19.62
C LEU A 24 -13.16 -12.56 -18.27
N ALA A 25 -12.81 -13.41 -17.30
CA ALA A 25 -13.21 -13.23 -15.91
C ALA A 25 -12.39 -12.08 -15.32
N ARG A 26 -13.00 -10.92 -15.09
CA ARG A 26 -12.41 -9.84 -14.30
C ARG A 26 -12.43 -10.28 -12.83
N ARG A 27 -11.26 -10.60 -12.26
CA ARG A 27 -11.08 -11.09 -10.88
C ARG A 27 -9.97 -10.30 -10.19
N ARG A 28 -10.25 -9.72 -9.03
CA ARG A 28 -9.46 -8.59 -8.46
C ARG A 28 -9.54 -8.58 -6.94
N ARG A 29 -8.45 -8.25 -6.24
CA ARG A 29 -8.27 -8.50 -4.78
C ARG A 29 -7.44 -7.43 -4.05
N ALA A 30 -7.49 -7.53 -2.72
CA ALA A 30 -6.76 -6.80 -1.69
C ALA A 30 -5.37 -7.43 -1.39
N PRO A 31 -4.44 -6.69 -0.75
CA PRO A 31 -3.04 -7.09 -0.50
C PRO A 31 -2.84 -8.34 0.39
N PRO A 32 -1.64 -8.97 0.40
CA PRO A 32 -1.34 -10.14 1.21
C PRO A 32 -1.24 -9.79 2.70
N HIS A 33 -1.69 -10.71 3.54
CA HIS A 33 -1.52 -10.69 4.99
C HIS A 33 -0.52 -11.80 5.35
N LEU A 34 0.60 -11.49 6.01
CA LEU A 34 1.48 -12.54 6.56
C LEU A 34 1.01 -12.92 7.96
N HIS A 35 1.16 -14.18 8.36
CA HIS A 35 0.67 -14.71 9.64
C HIS A 35 1.70 -14.56 10.77
N PRO A 36 1.24 -14.49 12.04
CA PRO A 36 2.13 -14.54 13.21
C PRO A 36 2.67 -15.94 13.45
N GLU A 37 3.79 -16.00 14.19
CA GLU A 37 4.39 -17.29 14.54
C GLU A 37 3.41 -18.16 15.35
N PRO A 38 3.31 -19.46 15.01
CA PRO A 38 2.35 -20.35 15.66
C PRO A 38 2.76 -20.64 17.11
N THR A 39 1.77 -20.77 17.98
CA THR A 39 1.96 -21.34 19.32
C THR A 39 1.30 -22.72 19.40
N PRO A 40 1.72 -23.61 20.33
CA PRO A 40 1.05 -24.91 20.52
C PRO A 40 -0.44 -24.79 20.86
N ALA A 41 -0.88 -23.66 21.42
CA ALA A 41 -2.29 -23.39 21.73
C ALA A 41 -3.11 -22.89 20.52
N GLY A 42 -2.45 -22.69 19.37
CA GLY A 42 -3.03 -22.02 18.21
C GLY A 42 -2.95 -20.49 18.30
N ILE A 43 -3.30 -19.84 17.19
CA ILE A 43 -3.33 -18.38 17.08
C ILE A 43 -4.63 -17.94 16.40
N PHE A 44 -5.23 -16.86 16.88
CA PHE A 44 -6.47 -16.32 16.34
C PHE A 44 -6.33 -14.82 16.11
N TRP A 45 -6.75 -14.36 14.93
CA TRP A 45 -6.65 -12.96 14.53
C TRP A 45 -7.89 -12.52 13.76
N THR A 46 -8.29 -11.28 14.01
CA THR A 46 -9.33 -10.59 13.26
C THR A 46 -8.74 -9.32 12.67
N VAL A 47 -8.94 -9.13 11.37
CA VAL A 47 -8.51 -7.94 10.64
C VAL A 47 -9.74 -7.31 10.00
N GLN A 48 -9.84 -5.99 10.09
CA GLN A 48 -10.91 -5.22 9.46
C GLN A 48 -10.28 -4.17 8.54
N LYS A 49 -10.82 -4.07 7.32
CA LYS A 49 -10.40 -3.08 6.34
C LYS A 49 -11.63 -2.44 5.71
N ASP A 50 -11.62 -1.10 5.64
CA ASP A 50 -12.61 -0.36 4.87
C ASP A 50 -12.35 -0.57 3.37
N VAL A 51 -13.33 -1.15 2.68
CA VAL A 51 -13.31 -1.44 1.25
C VAL A 51 -14.32 -0.60 0.46
N THR A 52 -14.88 0.46 1.06
CA THR A 52 -15.89 1.34 0.46
C THR A 52 -15.41 1.96 -0.86
N ARG A 53 -14.12 2.27 -0.96
CA ARG A 53 -13.51 2.77 -2.22
C ARG A 53 -13.65 1.82 -3.41
N TYR A 54 -13.90 0.53 -3.16
CA TYR A 54 -14.10 -0.50 -4.18
C TYR A 54 -15.59 -0.80 -4.43
N ALA A 55 -16.51 0.05 -3.96
CA ALA A 55 -17.95 -0.18 -4.07
C ALA A 55 -18.41 -0.53 -5.49
N ALA A 56 -17.81 0.04 -6.54
CA ALA A 56 -18.12 -0.32 -7.93
C ALA A 56 -17.91 -1.81 -8.25
N LEU A 57 -16.94 -2.48 -7.60
CA LEU A 57 -16.72 -3.92 -7.77
C LEU A 57 -17.73 -4.78 -7.00
N LEU A 58 -18.34 -4.21 -5.96
CA LEU A 58 -19.30 -4.90 -5.09
C LEU A 58 -20.75 -4.79 -5.60
N ARG A 59 -21.00 -3.89 -6.56
CA ARG A 59 -22.31 -3.64 -7.17
C ARG A 59 -22.56 -4.44 -8.46
N ASP A 60 -21.64 -5.31 -8.87
CA ASP A 60 -21.73 -6.04 -10.13
C ASP A 60 -22.83 -7.12 -10.09
N ASP A 61 -23.83 -6.99 -10.97
CA ASP A 61 -24.98 -7.90 -11.09
C ASP A 61 -24.57 -9.32 -11.55
N ASP A 62 -23.42 -9.47 -12.21
CA ASP A 62 -22.90 -10.77 -12.67
C ASP A 62 -22.29 -11.61 -11.54
N GLY A 63 -22.26 -11.07 -10.31
CA GLY A 63 -21.78 -11.72 -9.10
C GLY A 63 -20.28 -11.56 -8.87
N LEU A 64 -19.92 -11.25 -7.62
CA LEU A 64 -18.53 -11.11 -7.21
C LEU A 64 -17.90 -12.48 -6.93
N LEU A 65 -16.86 -12.85 -7.69
CA LEU A 65 -15.98 -13.92 -7.24
C LEU A 65 -14.90 -13.35 -6.31
N LEU A 66 -15.16 -13.46 -5.01
CA LEU A 66 -14.13 -13.33 -4.00
C LEU A 66 -13.30 -14.62 -3.96
N SER A 67 -11.99 -14.47 -3.80
CA SER A 67 -11.21 -15.59 -3.32
C SER A 67 -10.05 -15.06 -2.47
N VAL A 68 -9.49 -15.93 -1.63
CA VAL A 68 -8.47 -15.57 -0.65
C VAL A 68 -7.26 -16.46 -0.91
N MET A 69 -6.06 -15.91 -0.78
CA MET A 69 -4.81 -16.65 -0.94
C MET A 69 -3.92 -16.28 0.24
N LEU A 70 -3.51 -17.31 0.97
CA LEU A 70 -2.55 -17.21 2.05
C LEU A 70 -1.55 -18.32 1.84
N GLU A 71 -0.28 -17.96 1.69
CA GLU A 71 0.79 -18.93 1.54
C GLU A 71 1.04 -19.59 2.89
N ASN A 72 1.06 -20.93 2.90
CA ASN A 72 1.32 -21.71 4.10
C ASN A 72 2.48 -22.67 3.84
N ILE A 73 3.42 -22.73 4.78
CA ILE A 73 4.50 -23.71 4.79
C ILE A 73 4.13 -24.76 5.83
N VAL A 74 3.71 -25.94 5.36
CA VAL A 74 3.42 -27.08 6.24
C VAL A 74 4.56 -28.08 6.18
N ASN A 75 5.20 -28.33 7.31
CA ASN A 75 6.32 -29.27 7.45
C ASN A 75 6.28 -29.95 8.83
N PRO A 76 7.21 -30.88 9.17
CA PRO A 76 7.18 -31.58 10.46
C PRO A 76 7.26 -30.68 11.70
N ALA A 77 7.80 -29.46 11.59
CA ALA A 77 7.85 -28.47 12.65
C ALA A 77 6.66 -27.47 12.60
N LEU A 78 6.21 -27.09 11.41
CA LEU A 78 5.10 -26.17 11.15
C LEU A 78 3.90 -26.96 10.65
N THR A 79 3.08 -27.48 11.56
CA THR A 79 1.95 -28.37 11.23
C THR A 79 0.60 -27.65 11.12
N GLY A 80 0.56 -26.33 11.34
CA GLY A 80 -0.66 -25.53 11.36
C GLY A 80 -1.35 -25.41 10.00
N VAL A 81 -2.68 -25.50 10.01
CA VAL A 81 -3.53 -25.24 8.83
C VAL A 81 -4.40 -24.03 9.10
N PHE A 82 -4.54 -23.13 8.12
CA PHE A 82 -5.35 -21.93 8.26
C PHE A 82 -6.85 -22.23 8.12
N HIS A 83 -7.62 -21.72 9.07
CA HIS A 83 -9.07 -21.59 8.96
C HIS A 83 -9.42 -20.13 8.78
N VAL A 84 -10.08 -19.79 7.67
CA VAL A 84 -10.35 -18.40 7.29
C VAL A 84 -11.85 -18.17 7.18
N ASN A 85 -12.34 -17.17 7.91
CA ASN A 85 -13.69 -16.65 7.74
C ASN A 85 -13.61 -15.22 7.18
N VAL A 86 -14.44 -14.93 6.17
CA VAL A 86 -14.51 -13.60 5.56
C VAL A 86 -15.95 -13.13 5.58
N SER A 87 -16.18 -11.97 6.17
CA SER A 87 -17.46 -11.28 6.21
C SER A 87 -17.33 -9.90 5.58
N LEU A 88 -18.35 -9.49 4.82
CA LEU A 88 -18.47 -8.13 4.30
C LEU A 88 -19.67 -7.46 4.98
N SER A 89 -19.43 -6.36 5.68
CA SER A 89 -20.49 -5.55 6.30
C SER A 89 -20.82 -4.37 5.40
N PHE A 90 -22.11 -4.17 5.11
CA PHE A 90 -22.62 -3.03 4.35
C PHE A 90 -23.44 -2.12 5.26
N TYR A 91 -23.09 -0.84 5.28
CA TYR A 91 -23.77 0.19 6.06
C TYR A 91 -24.46 1.14 5.07
N PRO A 92 -25.78 1.01 4.83
CA PRO A 92 -26.50 1.94 3.97
C PRO A 92 -26.52 3.34 4.60
N ALA A 93 -26.53 4.38 3.77
CA ALA A 93 -26.79 5.73 4.26
C ALA A 93 -28.21 5.79 4.82
N ASP A 94 -28.38 6.37 6.03
CA ASP A 94 -29.70 6.58 6.61
C ASP A 94 -30.51 7.53 5.71
N ALA A 95 -31.68 7.09 5.26
CA ALA A 95 -32.56 7.88 4.40
C ALA A 95 -33.10 9.15 5.09
N ASP A 96 -33.02 9.18 6.43
CA ASP A 96 -33.48 10.25 7.32
C ASP A 96 -32.33 11.06 7.96
N ALA A 97 -31.07 10.83 7.57
CA ALA A 97 -30.00 11.75 7.97
C ALA A 97 -30.29 13.10 7.30
N ASP A 98 -30.58 14.11 8.13
CA ASP A 98 -30.94 15.46 7.72
C ASP A 98 -30.04 15.93 6.56
N ALA A 99 -30.64 16.55 5.55
CA ALA A 99 -29.97 17.06 4.35
C ALA A 99 -28.85 18.12 4.62
N ASP A 100 -28.55 18.37 5.90
CA ASP A 100 -27.53 19.26 6.46
C ASP A 100 -26.24 18.51 6.86
N ASP A 101 -26.26 17.17 6.95
CA ASP A 101 -25.04 16.37 7.01
C ASP A 101 -24.34 16.43 5.64
N ALA A 102 -23.12 16.97 5.63
CA ALA A 102 -22.36 17.36 4.45
C ALA A 102 -22.52 16.36 3.28
N LYS A 103 -23.27 16.77 2.24
CA LYS A 103 -23.40 15.99 1.00
C LYS A 103 -22.00 15.58 0.53
N PRO A 104 -21.78 14.28 0.20
CA PRO A 104 -20.48 13.85 -0.29
C PRO A 104 -20.09 14.70 -1.49
N THR A 105 -18.90 15.29 -1.45
CA THR A 105 -18.41 16.06 -2.58
C THR A 105 -18.00 15.11 -3.71
N MET A 106 -17.85 15.61 -4.93
CA MET A 106 -17.30 14.82 -6.07
C MET A 106 -15.94 14.15 -5.75
N PHE A 107 -15.26 14.56 -4.68
CA PHE A 107 -13.98 14.03 -4.23
C PHE A 107 -14.09 12.93 -3.17
N ASP A 108 -15.26 12.77 -2.54
CA ASP A 108 -15.53 11.80 -1.48
C ASP A 108 -16.27 10.56 -2.01
N GLU A 109 -16.87 10.65 -3.19
CA GLU A 109 -17.51 9.51 -3.84
C GLU A 109 -16.49 8.46 -4.29
N PRO A 110 -16.76 7.16 -4.04
CA PRO A 110 -16.02 6.07 -4.65
C PRO A 110 -16.03 6.16 -6.17
N ALA A 111 -15.01 5.61 -6.82
CA ALA A 111 -14.93 5.56 -8.28
C ALA A 111 -16.09 4.75 -8.89
N ASP A 112 -16.60 5.18 -10.05
CA ASP A 112 -17.64 4.47 -10.80
C ASP A 112 -17.11 3.18 -11.43
N ALA A 113 -15.81 3.12 -11.73
CA ALA A 113 -15.14 1.93 -12.21
C ALA A 113 -13.75 1.80 -11.60
N VAL A 114 -13.30 0.56 -11.42
CA VAL A 114 -11.92 0.25 -11.05
C VAL A 114 -11.37 -0.66 -12.16
N VAL A 115 -10.10 -0.54 -12.57
CA VAL A 115 -9.40 -1.33 -13.63
C VAL A 115 -8.07 -1.93 -13.10
N PRO A 116 -7.73 -3.23 -13.32
CA PRO A 116 -6.61 -3.86 -12.60
C PRO A 116 -5.33 -3.63 -13.33
N ILE A 117 -4.33 -3.22 -12.58
CA ILE A 117 -2.95 -3.17 -13.01
C ILE A 117 -2.25 -4.32 -12.29
N SER A 118 -2.42 -5.52 -12.84
CA SER A 118 -1.94 -6.78 -12.26
C SER A 118 -1.41 -7.71 -13.36
N ALA A 119 -0.66 -8.73 -12.97
CA ALA A 119 -0.22 -9.79 -13.89
C ALA A 119 -1.42 -10.52 -14.50
N GLU A 120 -1.29 -11.02 -15.74
CA GLU A 120 -2.39 -11.65 -16.47
C GLU A 120 -2.60 -13.12 -16.11
N ASN A 121 -1.50 -13.82 -15.79
CA ASN A 121 -1.51 -15.25 -15.49
C ASN A 121 -1.19 -15.46 -14.00
N SER A 122 -2.20 -15.85 -13.25
CA SER A 122 -1.99 -16.39 -11.91
C SER A 122 -1.48 -17.83 -12.02
N THR A 123 -0.34 -18.10 -11.38
CA THR A 123 -0.01 -19.46 -10.94
C THR A 123 -0.54 -19.66 -9.52
N ALA A 124 -0.81 -20.91 -9.13
CA ALA A 124 -1.26 -21.25 -7.78
C ALA A 124 -0.33 -20.68 -6.70
N ASP A 125 0.96 -20.56 -7.02
CA ASP A 125 2.02 -20.20 -6.08
C ASP A 125 2.36 -18.70 -6.08
N ARG A 126 1.74 -17.86 -6.92
CA ARG A 126 2.14 -16.44 -7.07
C ARG A 126 0.99 -15.43 -7.13
N GLY A 127 -0.26 -15.89 -7.23
CA GLY A 127 -1.40 -15.00 -7.39
C GLY A 127 -1.28 -14.12 -8.64
N PHE A 128 -1.85 -12.92 -8.61
CA PHE A 128 -1.86 -11.97 -9.75
C PHE A 128 -0.86 -10.81 -9.59
N TRP A 129 0.09 -10.93 -8.66
CA TRP A 129 1.11 -9.92 -8.41
C TRP A 129 2.10 -9.85 -9.58
N PHE A 130 2.54 -8.64 -9.90
CA PHE A 130 3.81 -8.52 -10.60
C PHE A 130 4.94 -8.84 -9.64
N ARG A 131 5.93 -9.58 -10.12
CA ARG A 131 7.17 -9.85 -9.40
C ARG A 131 8.27 -8.99 -10.00
N ILE A 132 8.62 -7.91 -9.34
CA ILE A 132 9.67 -6.98 -9.79
C ILE A 132 10.96 -7.32 -9.05
N ALA A 133 11.97 -7.73 -9.79
CA ALA A 133 13.32 -8.02 -9.29
C ALA A 133 14.31 -6.93 -9.74
N ASN A 134 15.60 -7.09 -9.43
CA ASN A 134 16.64 -6.20 -9.95
C ASN A 134 16.64 -6.15 -11.49
N GLY A 135 16.92 -4.99 -12.08
CA GLY A 135 16.98 -4.81 -13.54
C GLY A 135 15.71 -4.22 -14.16
N THR A 136 15.88 -3.41 -15.21
CA THR A 136 14.78 -2.66 -15.83
C THR A 136 13.83 -3.52 -16.67
N GLU A 137 14.32 -4.66 -17.14
CA GLU A 137 13.58 -5.71 -17.82
C GLU A 137 12.54 -6.39 -16.92
N ASN A 138 12.72 -6.29 -15.60
CA ASN A 138 11.80 -6.85 -14.61
C ASN A 138 10.72 -5.84 -14.16
N ASN A 139 10.72 -4.63 -14.73
CA ASN A 139 9.66 -3.67 -14.48
C ASN A 139 8.34 -4.16 -15.06
N ALA A 140 7.27 -4.00 -14.30
CA ALA A 140 5.94 -4.40 -14.71
C ALA A 140 5.32 -3.39 -15.65
N ARG A 141 4.56 -3.89 -16.61
CA ARG A 141 3.83 -3.09 -17.60
C ARG A 141 2.46 -3.71 -17.80
N LYS A 142 1.42 -2.88 -17.73
CA LYS A 142 0.05 -3.28 -18.07
C LYS A 142 -0.46 -2.42 -19.21
N THR A 143 -0.68 -3.07 -20.36
CA THR A 143 -1.46 -2.46 -21.43
C THR A 143 -2.94 -2.40 -21.03
N LEU A 144 -3.54 -1.24 -21.17
CA LEU A 144 -4.95 -1.01 -20.90
C LEU A 144 -5.77 -1.36 -22.13
N ALA A 145 -6.77 -2.23 -21.98
CA ALA A 145 -7.68 -2.62 -23.06
C ALA A 145 -8.74 -1.55 -23.41
N GLY A 146 -8.49 -0.29 -23.05
CA GLY A 146 -9.40 0.84 -23.18
C GLY A 146 -9.89 1.39 -21.83
N ILE A 147 -9.87 2.71 -21.70
CA ILE A 147 -10.49 3.46 -20.60
C ILE A 147 -11.81 4.05 -21.13
N PRO A 148 -12.91 4.05 -20.36
CA PRO A 148 -14.15 4.72 -20.77
C PRO A 148 -13.87 6.19 -21.16
N PRO A 149 -14.26 6.61 -22.37
CA PRO A 149 -13.88 7.91 -22.92
C PRO A 149 -14.51 9.10 -22.18
N ASN A 150 -15.51 8.86 -21.34
CA ASN A 150 -16.15 9.85 -20.47
C ASN A 150 -15.52 9.90 -19.06
N THR A 151 -14.34 9.32 -18.85
CA THR A 151 -13.63 9.40 -17.57
C THR A 151 -13.16 10.84 -17.33
N TYR A 152 -13.63 11.49 -16.26
CA TYR A 152 -13.23 12.87 -15.93
C TYR A 152 -12.22 12.98 -14.79
N ARG A 153 -12.00 11.89 -14.03
CA ARG A 153 -10.99 11.79 -12.97
C ARG A 153 -10.41 10.40 -12.94
N ALA A 154 -9.11 10.30 -12.65
CA ALA A 154 -8.43 9.01 -12.50
C ALA A 154 -7.43 9.04 -11.35
N ALA A 155 -7.35 7.97 -10.58
CA ALA A 155 -6.35 7.78 -9.54
C ALA A 155 -5.81 6.36 -9.55
N LEU A 156 -4.51 6.18 -9.32
CA LEU A 156 -3.87 4.88 -9.22
C LEU A 156 -3.50 4.60 -7.78
N GLU A 157 -4.04 3.52 -7.23
CA GLU A 157 -3.69 3.00 -5.91
C GLU A 157 -2.72 1.83 -6.07
N VAL A 158 -1.48 1.99 -5.60
CA VAL A 158 -0.40 1.02 -5.75
C VAL A 158 -0.17 0.26 -4.44
N PHE A 159 -0.03 -1.06 -4.51
CA PHE A 159 0.38 -1.92 -3.41
C PHE A 159 1.75 -2.50 -3.69
N ALA A 160 2.57 -2.63 -2.65
CA ALA A 160 3.89 -3.20 -2.77
C ALA A 160 4.28 -3.94 -1.49
N SER A 161 4.89 -5.12 -1.66
CA SER A 161 5.41 -5.96 -0.57
C SER A 161 6.82 -6.43 -0.92
N ALA A 162 7.77 -6.20 -0.01
CA ALA A 162 9.16 -6.59 -0.18
C ALA A 162 9.40 -8.00 0.36
N HIS A 163 10.16 -8.83 -0.36
CA HIS A 163 10.41 -10.21 0.04
C HIS A 163 11.86 -10.63 -0.24
N GLY A 164 12.26 -11.79 0.30
CA GLY A 164 13.60 -12.34 0.12
C GLY A 164 14.66 -11.41 0.70
N ASP A 165 15.72 -11.15 -0.07
CA ASP A 165 16.81 -10.24 0.37
C ASP A 165 16.39 -8.77 0.52
N ASP A 166 15.18 -8.42 0.05
CA ASP A 166 14.60 -7.09 0.23
C ASP A 166 13.59 -6.99 1.38
N GLU A 167 13.27 -8.07 2.08
CA GLU A 167 12.33 -8.04 3.21
C GLU A 167 12.71 -6.98 4.27
N PHE A 168 14.02 -6.77 4.48
CA PHE A 168 14.58 -5.80 5.41
C PHE A 168 15.34 -4.67 4.72
N TRP A 169 14.97 -4.31 3.48
CA TRP A 169 15.67 -3.36 2.61
C TRP A 169 16.11 -2.07 3.32
N TYR A 170 15.29 -1.55 4.23
CA TYR A 170 15.54 -0.34 5.02
C TYR A 170 16.74 -0.43 5.98
N SER A 171 17.35 -1.61 6.09
CA SER A 171 18.50 -1.90 6.93
C SER A 171 19.71 -2.44 6.15
N ASN A 172 19.62 -2.52 4.83
CA ASN A 172 20.65 -3.15 4.00
C ASN A 172 21.91 -2.26 3.89
N PRO A 173 23.13 -2.84 3.96
CA PRO A 173 24.36 -2.16 3.55
C PRO A 173 24.47 -2.00 2.02
N PRO A 174 25.38 -1.14 1.52
CA PRO A 174 25.73 -1.13 0.10
C PRO A 174 26.54 -2.37 -0.31
N ASP A 175 26.45 -2.75 -1.58
CA ASP A 175 27.18 -3.91 -2.14
C ASP A 175 28.68 -3.79 -1.93
N SER A 176 29.23 -2.58 -2.07
CA SER A 176 30.66 -2.33 -1.85
C SER A 176 31.14 -2.67 -0.43
N TYR A 177 30.26 -2.64 0.58
CA TYR A 177 30.59 -3.11 1.93
C TYR A 177 30.56 -4.64 2.03
N ILE A 178 29.60 -5.28 1.36
CA ILE A 178 29.47 -6.74 1.29
C ILE A 178 30.70 -7.32 0.60
N GLU A 179 31.04 -6.82 -0.60
CA GLU A 179 32.18 -7.24 -1.40
C GLU A 179 33.51 -7.04 -0.67
N LYS A 180 33.74 -5.83 -0.11
CA LYS A 180 34.98 -5.50 0.60
C LYS A 180 35.24 -6.42 1.80
N ASN A 181 34.20 -6.93 2.43
CA ASN A 181 34.29 -7.80 3.61
C ASN A 181 34.03 -9.28 3.31
N ASN A 182 33.89 -9.66 2.03
CA ASN A 182 33.59 -11.05 1.61
C ASN A 182 32.37 -11.66 2.34
N LEU A 183 31.33 -10.86 2.58
CA LEU A 183 30.12 -11.33 3.26
C LEU A 183 29.28 -12.19 2.29
N THR A 184 28.69 -13.28 2.80
CA THR A 184 27.87 -14.21 2.01
C THR A 184 26.43 -13.72 1.79
N THR A 185 26.02 -12.68 2.50
CA THR A 185 24.69 -12.08 2.38
C THR A 185 24.49 -11.42 1.02
N ARG A 186 23.28 -11.56 0.47
CA ARG A 186 22.85 -10.89 -0.76
C ARG A 186 22.01 -9.64 -0.50
N ARG A 187 21.84 -9.26 0.77
CA ARG A 187 21.07 -8.10 1.25
C ARG A 187 21.81 -6.78 1.01
N GLY A 188 22.01 -6.44 -0.25
CA GLY A 188 22.77 -5.30 -0.73
C GLY A 188 21.94 -4.06 -1.10
N ASN A 189 22.39 -3.32 -2.12
CA ASN A 189 21.75 -2.13 -2.70
C ASN A 189 21.46 -0.96 -1.72
N ALA A 190 22.00 -1.01 -0.50
CA ALA A 190 21.80 -0.04 0.56
C ALA A 190 20.32 0.23 0.95
N ALA A 191 20.12 1.02 2.00
CA ALA A 191 18.81 1.29 2.57
C ALA A 191 18.01 2.38 1.81
N PHE A 192 17.66 2.12 0.55
CA PHE A 192 16.76 2.97 -0.24
C PHE A 192 16.05 2.20 -1.37
N ARG A 193 14.73 2.33 -1.46
CA ARG A 193 13.91 1.85 -2.58
C ARG A 193 12.91 2.95 -2.95
N GLU A 194 12.64 3.13 -4.24
CA GLU A 194 11.61 4.04 -4.77
C GLU A 194 10.67 3.22 -5.67
N ILE A 195 9.38 3.21 -5.34
CA ILE A 195 8.34 2.70 -6.24
C ILE A 195 8.03 3.82 -7.22
N VAL A 196 8.15 3.53 -8.52
CA VAL A 196 7.95 4.49 -9.60
C VAL A 196 6.80 4.04 -10.49
N VAL A 197 5.92 4.99 -10.81
CA VAL A 197 4.80 4.78 -11.72
C VAL A 197 5.00 5.61 -12.99
N SER A 198 4.71 5.00 -14.13
CA SER A 198 4.67 5.67 -15.42
C SER A 198 3.36 5.46 -16.18
N VAL A 199 3.02 6.46 -17.00
CA VAL A 199 1.93 6.42 -17.99
C VAL A 199 2.57 6.59 -19.36
N ASP A 200 2.44 5.61 -20.23
CA ASP A 200 3.07 5.59 -21.57
C ASP A 200 4.57 5.92 -21.54
N GLY A 201 5.28 5.38 -20.53
CA GLY A 201 6.71 5.62 -20.30
C GLY A 201 7.04 6.96 -19.63
N GLN A 202 6.08 7.87 -19.44
CA GLN A 202 6.28 9.15 -18.75
C GLN A 202 6.07 8.98 -17.24
N PHE A 203 6.95 9.56 -16.42
CA PHE A 203 6.85 9.53 -14.97
C PHE A 203 5.56 10.20 -14.48
N ALA A 204 4.74 9.46 -13.73
CA ALA A 204 3.47 9.94 -13.18
C ALA A 204 3.49 10.10 -11.65
N GLY A 205 4.48 9.52 -10.97
CA GLY A 205 4.67 9.67 -9.54
C GLY A 205 5.60 8.62 -8.95
N SER A 206 5.99 8.84 -7.70
CA SER A 206 6.76 7.88 -6.93
C SER A 206 6.55 8.00 -5.42
N VAL A 207 6.97 6.96 -4.71
CA VAL A 207 6.92 6.88 -3.25
C VAL A 207 8.06 6.01 -2.74
N VAL A 208 8.58 6.34 -1.56
CA VAL A 208 9.43 5.40 -0.82
C VAL A 208 8.50 4.48 -0.04
N PRO A 209 8.59 3.15 -0.16
CA PRO A 209 7.67 2.27 0.56
C PRO A 209 7.79 2.46 2.09
N PHE A 210 6.68 2.26 2.79
CA PHE A 210 6.68 2.14 4.24
C PHE A 210 7.42 0.85 4.64
N PRO A 211 8.34 0.87 5.63
CA PRO A 211 9.07 -0.33 6.03
C PRO A 211 8.18 -1.21 6.90
N VAL A 212 7.37 -2.05 6.25
CA VAL A 212 6.56 -3.08 6.91
C VAL A 212 7.49 -4.11 7.54
N ILE A 213 7.16 -4.52 8.76
CA ILE A 213 7.88 -5.56 9.50
C ILE A 213 6.93 -6.74 9.66
N PHE A 214 7.25 -7.86 9.02
CA PHE A 214 6.44 -9.07 9.11
C PHE A 214 6.63 -9.76 10.47
N ALA A 215 5.71 -10.64 10.82
CA ALA A 215 5.59 -11.18 12.19
C ALA A 215 6.71 -12.15 12.62
N GLY A 216 7.67 -12.47 11.74
CA GLY A 216 8.94 -13.14 12.09
C GLY A 216 10.17 -12.23 11.98
N GLY A 217 9.99 -10.96 11.59
CA GLY A 217 11.07 -10.05 11.24
C GLY A 217 11.76 -9.41 12.43
N ILE A 218 13.08 -9.16 12.30
CA ILE A 218 13.95 -8.49 13.28
C ILE A 218 14.09 -9.28 14.61
N ASN A 219 13.03 -9.35 15.41
CA ASN A 219 12.93 -10.17 16.60
C ASN A 219 11.48 -10.69 16.66
N PRO A 220 11.23 -11.99 16.43
CA PRO A 220 9.87 -12.54 16.36
C PRO A 220 9.08 -12.38 17.66
N LEU A 221 9.76 -12.29 18.82
CA LEU A 221 9.13 -12.10 20.12
C LEU A 221 8.42 -10.74 20.27
N PHE A 222 8.66 -9.78 19.36
CA PHE A 222 7.95 -8.50 19.35
C PHE A 222 6.49 -8.64 18.91
N TRP A 223 6.16 -9.68 18.14
CA TRP A 223 4.98 -9.69 17.29
C TRP A 223 3.79 -10.53 17.82
N ALA A 224 3.77 -10.80 19.13
CA ALA A 224 2.73 -11.59 19.78
C ALA A 224 2.23 -10.92 21.08
N PRO A 225 0.94 -10.58 21.23
CA PRO A 225 -0.17 -10.69 20.28
C PRO A 225 -0.44 -9.36 19.54
N VAL A 226 0.60 -8.56 19.27
CA VAL A 226 0.50 -7.34 18.44
C VAL A 226 1.47 -7.48 17.28
N VAL A 227 1.03 -7.29 16.03
CA VAL A 227 1.90 -7.43 14.85
C VAL A 227 2.47 -6.10 14.38
N GLY A 228 3.53 -6.14 13.57
CA GLY A 228 4.13 -4.95 12.98
C GLY A 228 3.13 -4.10 12.18
N LEU A 229 3.30 -2.77 12.22
CA LEU A 229 2.45 -1.83 11.48
C LEU A 229 2.33 -2.23 10.00
N GLY A 230 1.10 -2.37 9.52
CA GLY A 230 0.79 -2.71 8.13
C GLY A 230 1.04 -4.18 7.74
N ALA A 231 1.52 -5.06 8.64
CA ALA A 231 1.80 -6.46 8.31
C ALA A 231 0.55 -7.24 7.87
N PHE A 232 -0.61 -6.89 8.43
CA PHE A 232 -1.92 -7.45 8.10
C PHE A 232 -2.79 -6.49 7.29
N ASP A 233 -2.32 -5.30 6.94
CA ASP A 233 -3.01 -4.44 5.98
C ASP A 233 -1.96 -3.54 5.36
N LEU A 234 -1.36 -4.02 4.26
CA LEU A 234 -0.25 -3.30 3.65
C LEU A 234 -0.68 -1.89 3.25
N PRO A 235 0.14 -0.87 3.56
CA PRO A 235 -0.11 0.48 3.09
C PRO A 235 -0.20 0.53 1.56
N SER A 236 -1.22 1.23 1.07
CA SER A 236 -1.37 1.54 -0.36
C SER A 236 -0.97 2.99 -0.64
N PHE A 237 -0.47 3.27 -1.84
CA PHE A 237 -0.05 4.60 -2.25
C PHE A 237 -0.92 5.11 -3.40
N THR A 238 -1.59 6.25 -3.20
CA THR A 238 -2.48 6.84 -4.22
C THR A 238 -1.78 7.95 -5.00
N LEU A 239 -1.83 7.86 -6.32
CA LEU A 239 -1.35 8.86 -7.27
C LEU A 239 -2.53 9.40 -8.09
N ASP A 240 -2.69 10.72 -8.14
CA ASP A 240 -3.71 11.35 -8.97
C ASP A 240 -3.23 11.41 -10.43
N LEU A 241 -3.92 10.67 -11.31
CA LEU A 241 -3.62 10.57 -12.73
C LEU A 241 -4.52 11.46 -13.59
N THR A 242 -5.38 12.28 -12.98
CA THR A 242 -6.29 13.20 -13.69
C THR A 242 -5.56 14.11 -14.68
N PRO A 243 -4.37 14.69 -14.35
CA PRO A 243 -3.61 15.47 -15.32
C PRO A 243 -3.21 14.71 -16.60
N PHE A 244 -3.14 13.39 -16.55
CA PHE A 244 -2.73 12.51 -17.65
C PHE A 244 -3.91 12.00 -18.49
N LEU A 245 -5.16 12.40 -18.20
CA LEU A 245 -6.34 11.92 -18.94
C LEU A 245 -6.29 12.26 -20.43
N GLY A 246 -5.70 13.38 -20.82
CA GLY A 246 -5.50 13.70 -22.24
C GLY A 246 -4.62 12.69 -22.99
N LEU A 247 -3.73 11.99 -22.28
CA LEU A 247 -2.98 10.86 -22.82
C LEU A 247 -3.83 9.59 -22.76
N LEU A 248 -4.31 9.23 -21.57
CA LEU A 248 -5.02 7.97 -21.28
C LEU A 248 -6.34 7.76 -22.06
N LEU A 249 -6.90 8.82 -22.64
CA LEU A 249 -8.15 8.79 -23.42
C LEU A 249 -7.91 8.85 -24.94
N ASP A 250 -6.66 8.83 -25.43
CA ASP A 250 -6.35 8.81 -26.86
C ASP A 250 -6.77 7.46 -27.48
N ARG A 251 -7.95 7.45 -28.09
CA ARG A 251 -8.56 6.25 -28.69
C ARG A 251 -7.73 5.61 -29.81
N ASN A 252 -6.75 6.32 -30.37
CA ASN A 252 -5.91 5.81 -31.44
C ASN A 252 -4.69 5.03 -30.91
N LYS A 253 -4.52 4.92 -29.59
CA LYS A 253 -3.37 4.29 -28.97
C LYS A 253 -3.77 3.26 -27.92
N SER A 254 -2.92 2.27 -27.76
CA SER A 254 -2.89 1.45 -26.55
C SER A 254 -2.09 2.20 -25.49
N HIS A 255 -2.64 2.31 -24.28
CA HIS A 255 -1.95 2.93 -23.16
C HIS A 255 -1.31 1.90 -22.25
N GLU A 256 -0.22 2.26 -21.60
CA GLU A 256 0.53 1.44 -20.68
C GLU A 256 0.66 2.13 -19.32
N ILE A 257 0.37 1.38 -18.24
CA ILE A 257 0.80 1.73 -16.89
C ILE A 257 2.04 0.92 -16.56
N GLY A 258 3.16 1.59 -16.28
CA GLY A 258 4.39 0.98 -15.82
C GLY A 258 4.55 1.08 -14.31
N LEU A 259 5.05 0.01 -13.68
CA LEU A 259 5.40 -0.05 -12.27
C LEU A 259 6.84 -0.57 -12.14
N ALA A 260 7.64 0.11 -11.33
CA ALA A 260 9.05 -0.23 -11.10
C ALA A 260 9.42 -0.05 -9.63
N VAL A 261 10.44 -0.77 -9.17
CA VAL A 261 11.06 -0.59 -7.86
C VAL A 261 12.56 -0.37 -8.06
N THR A 262 13.05 0.83 -7.76
CA THR A 262 14.47 1.16 -7.93
C THR A 262 15.32 0.40 -6.92
N ASP A 263 16.49 -0.04 -7.34
CA ASP A 263 17.47 -0.74 -6.49
C ASP A 263 16.89 -2.03 -5.85
N ALA A 264 15.85 -2.65 -6.44
CA ALA A 264 15.33 -3.94 -6.01
C ALA A 264 16.40 -5.04 -6.12
N ILE A 265 16.33 -6.06 -5.26
CA ILE A 265 17.29 -7.17 -5.22
C ILE A 265 16.60 -8.46 -5.68
N ASP A 266 15.92 -9.14 -4.76
CA ASP A 266 15.36 -10.46 -5.01
C ASP A 266 13.99 -10.32 -5.68
N PHE A 267 12.98 -9.86 -4.93
CA PHE A 267 11.71 -9.49 -5.54
C PHE A 267 10.81 -8.64 -4.65
N TRP A 268 9.95 -7.90 -5.34
CA TRP A 268 8.80 -7.18 -4.81
C TRP A 268 7.54 -7.71 -5.47
N LEU A 269 6.52 -7.96 -4.66
CA LEU A 269 5.17 -8.18 -5.15
C LEU A 269 4.50 -6.81 -5.29
N VAL A 270 4.10 -6.45 -6.51
CA VAL A 270 3.51 -5.13 -6.82
C VAL A 270 2.26 -5.31 -7.66
N ASP A 271 1.20 -4.58 -7.34
CA ASP A 271 0.03 -4.42 -8.20
C ASP A 271 -0.59 -3.03 -7.97
N ALA A 272 -1.61 -2.70 -8.76
CA ALA A 272 -2.36 -1.47 -8.54
C ALA A 272 -3.82 -1.56 -9.01
N ASN A 273 -4.64 -0.65 -8.48
CA ASN A 273 -6.01 -0.41 -8.87
C ASN A 273 -6.13 0.98 -9.49
N LEU A 274 -6.53 1.05 -10.76
CA LEU A 274 -6.86 2.29 -11.45
C LEU A 274 -8.34 2.61 -11.19
N HIS A 275 -8.59 3.63 -10.37
CA HIS A 275 -9.90 4.16 -10.02
C HIS A 275 -10.31 5.24 -11.04
N LEU A 276 -11.52 5.14 -11.58
CA LEU A 276 -12.06 5.98 -12.65
C LEU A 276 -13.43 6.54 -12.26
N TRP A 277 -13.59 7.86 -12.37
CA TRP A 277 -14.89 8.53 -12.23
C TRP A 277 -15.40 8.96 -13.59
N LEU A 278 -16.66 8.63 -13.88
CA LEU A 278 -17.26 8.73 -15.20
C LEU A 278 -18.29 9.85 -15.25
N ASP A 279 -18.25 10.64 -16.31
CA ASP A 279 -19.27 11.65 -16.59
C ASP A 279 -20.51 10.96 -17.15
N ARG A 280 -21.58 10.91 -16.36
CA ARG A 280 -22.83 10.24 -16.73
C ARG A 280 -23.64 11.02 -17.77
N ASN A 281 -23.33 12.30 -17.98
CA ASN A 281 -24.07 13.17 -18.90
C ASN A 281 -23.35 13.38 -20.24
N SER A 282 -22.19 12.74 -20.43
CA SER A 282 -21.39 12.85 -21.66
C SER A 282 -20.91 11.48 -22.13
N ASP A 283 -20.97 11.24 -23.44
CA ASP A 283 -20.40 10.02 -24.05
C ASP A 283 -18.86 10.04 -24.08
N SER A 284 -18.26 11.22 -24.01
CA SER A 284 -16.81 11.42 -23.95
C SER A 284 -16.47 12.78 -23.37
N VAL A 285 -15.29 12.89 -22.77
CA VAL A 285 -14.70 14.16 -22.35
C VAL A 285 -13.51 14.53 -23.22
N ALA A 286 -13.18 15.82 -23.28
CA ALA A 286 -11.91 16.30 -23.83
C ALA A 286 -10.95 16.57 -22.68
N ALA A 287 -9.66 16.26 -22.84
CA ALA A 287 -8.66 16.53 -21.82
C ALA A 287 -7.28 16.78 -22.45
N ALA A 288 -6.44 17.53 -21.74
CA ALA A 288 -5.04 17.70 -22.13
C ALA A 288 -4.13 17.94 -20.93
N LEU A 289 -2.92 17.40 -21.00
CA LEU A 289 -1.82 17.69 -20.07
C LEU A 289 -1.21 19.05 -20.46
N THR A 290 -1.18 20.00 -19.52
CA THR A 290 -0.68 21.37 -19.75
C THR A 290 0.65 21.65 -19.07
N THR A 291 0.95 20.98 -17.95
CA THR A 291 2.24 21.10 -17.24
C THR A 291 2.79 19.73 -16.93
N TYR A 292 4.05 19.50 -17.29
CA TYR A 292 4.79 18.30 -16.93
C TYR A 292 6.19 18.67 -16.40
N LEU A 293 6.34 18.67 -15.08
CA LEU A 293 7.60 18.93 -14.39
C LEU A 293 7.97 17.71 -13.54
N ALA A 294 8.79 16.83 -14.10
CA ALA A 294 9.19 15.57 -13.46
C ALA A 294 10.72 15.39 -13.50
N PRO A 295 11.49 16.17 -12.72
CA PRO A 295 12.93 15.95 -12.62
C PRO A 295 13.24 14.57 -12.04
N ASN A 296 14.42 14.05 -12.39
CA ASN A 296 14.98 12.86 -11.77
C ASN A 296 15.12 13.06 -10.25
N ILE A 297 15.07 11.96 -9.49
CA ILE A 297 15.33 12.02 -8.05
C ILE A 297 16.77 12.47 -7.80
N SER A 298 16.94 13.44 -6.91
CA SER A 298 18.26 13.80 -6.41
C SER A 298 18.62 12.84 -5.29
N ILE A 299 19.75 12.14 -5.41
CA ILE A 299 20.22 11.18 -4.41
C ILE A 299 21.69 11.42 -4.09
N SER A 300 22.01 11.46 -2.79
CA SER A 300 23.36 11.59 -2.25
C SER A 300 23.65 10.39 -1.36
N ARG A 301 24.74 9.69 -1.64
CA ARG A 301 25.21 8.50 -0.91
C ARG A 301 26.57 8.82 -0.29
N ARG A 302 26.70 8.61 1.03
CA ARG A 302 27.95 8.82 1.78
C ARG A 302 28.26 7.55 2.56
N TYR A 303 29.27 6.83 2.10
CA TYR A 303 29.68 5.53 2.63
C TYR A 303 31.11 5.61 3.15
N SER A 304 31.31 5.10 4.36
CA SER A 304 32.64 4.98 4.98
C SER A 304 32.71 3.66 5.73
N SER A 305 33.73 2.85 5.47
CA SER A 305 33.91 1.58 6.16
C SER A 305 35.38 1.21 6.34
N HIS A 306 35.67 0.59 7.47
CA HIS A 306 36.94 -0.05 7.79
C HIS A 306 36.64 -1.41 8.43
N SER A 307 37.00 -2.48 7.73
CA SER A 307 36.58 -3.84 8.08
C SER A 307 35.05 -3.91 8.23
N LEU A 308 34.55 -4.60 9.27
CA LEU A 308 33.13 -4.73 9.55
C LEU A 308 32.50 -3.45 10.14
N ASN A 309 33.28 -2.44 10.51
CA ASN A 309 32.76 -1.16 10.96
C ASN A 309 32.43 -0.27 9.76
N GLY A 310 31.23 0.31 9.73
CA GLY A 310 30.73 1.07 8.59
C GLY A 310 29.65 2.06 8.94
N THR A 311 29.57 3.16 8.18
CA THR A 311 28.49 4.14 8.24
C THR A 311 28.02 4.44 6.83
N PHE A 312 26.72 4.24 6.59
CA PHE A 312 26.10 4.36 5.27
C PHE A 312 24.92 5.31 5.35
N LYS A 313 25.09 6.51 4.80
CA LYS A 313 24.06 7.56 4.81
C LYS A 313 23.53 7.81 3.40
N ILE A 314 22.22 7.90 3.27
CA ILE A 314 21.55 8.27 2.03
C ILE A 314 20.64 9.48 2.31
N GLU A 315 20.68 10.47 1.43
CA GLU A 315 19.68 11.52 1.37
C GLU A 315 19.10 11.54 -0.04
N ALA A 316 17.77 11.51 -0.16
CA ALA A 316 17.11 11.58 -1.46
C ALA A 316 15.92 12.54 -1.45
N GLY A 317 15.59 13.11 -2.60
CA GLY A 317 14.42 13.97 -2.72
C GLY A 317 14.02 14.25 -4.16
N ARG A 318 12.71 14.43 -4.36
CA ARG A 318 12.10 14.74 -5.65
C ARG A 318 10.99 15.76 -5.43
N LYS A 319 10.82 16.67 -6.39
CA LYS A 319 9.64 17.53 -6.50
C LYS A 319 9.10 17.40 -7.90
N SER A 320 7.85 17.01 -8.05
CA SER A 320 7.17 16.94 -9.34
C SER A 320 5.90 17.79 -9.32
N ARG A 321 5.52 18.30 -10.49
CA ARG A 321 4.26 19.02 -10.70
C ARG A 321 3.66 18.62 -12.04
N PHE A 322 2.38 18.28 -12.01
CA PHE A 322 1.58 17.96 -13.18
C PHE A 322 0.35 18.85 -13.19
N ALA A 323 -0.10 19.29 -14.36
CA ALA A 323 -1.38 19.96 -14.50
C ALA A 323 -2.03 19.53 -15.81
N GLY A 324 -3.33 19.30 -15.78
CA GLY A 324 -4.12 19.01 -16.97
C GLY A 324 -5.56 19.42 -16.78
N TRP A 325 -6.22 19.78 -17.88
CA TRP A 325 -7.63 20.14 -17.88
C TRP A 325 -8.49 19.02 -18.44
N VAL A 326 -9.73 18.95 -17.97
CA VAL A 326 -10.78 18.04 -18.41
C VAL A 326 -12.05 18.84 -18.62
N ASN A 327 -12.62 18.76 -19.81
CA ASN A 327 -13.91 19.36 -20.16
C ASN A 327 -15.01 18.29 -20.12
N SER A 328 -15.88 18.39 -19.13
CA SER A 328 -16.97 17.45 -18.82
C SER A 328 -18.29 18.22 -18.65
N SER A 329 -19.39 17.53 -18.32
CA SER A 329 -20.67 18.16 -18.01
C SER A 329 -20.60 19.08 -16.78
N ALA A 330 -19.60 18.89 -15.90
CA ALA A 330 -19.34 19.78 -14.76
C ALA A 330 -18.56 21.05 -15.16
N GLY A 331 -18.21 21.20 -16.44
CA GLY A 331 -17.42 22.28 -17.00
C GLY A 331 -15.96 21.87 -17.26
N ASN A 332 -15.18 22.88 -17.63
CA ASN A 332 -13.75 22.74 -17.90
C ASN A 332 -12.94 22.98 -16.62
N LEU A 333 -12.38 21.91 -16.07
CA LEU A 333 -11.68 21.90 -14.79
C LEU A 333 -10.22 21.54 -14.97
N THR A 334 -9.32 22.33 -14.40
CA THR A 334 -7.88 22.05 -14.36
C THR A 334 -7.51 21.46 -13.01
N THR A 335 -6.91 20.27 -13.03
CA THR A 335 -6.33 19.62 -11.84
C THR A 335 -4.82 19.82 -11.85
N GLU A 336 -4.29 20.39 -10.77
CA GLU A 336 -2.86 20.49 -10.52
C GLU A 336 -2.46 19.54 -9.39
N VAL A 337 -1.40 18.76 -9.61
CA VAL A 337 -0.84 17.81 -8.64
C VAL A 337 0.62 18.18 -8.39
N ALA A 338 0.97 18.52 -7.16
CA ALA A 338 2.34 18.79 -6.75
C ALA A 338 2.78 17.76 -5.70
N GLN A 339 3.86 17.03 -5.98
CA GLN A 339 4.39 16.01 -5.09
C GLN A 339 5.78 16.40 -4.61
N LYS A 340 6.07 16.11 -3.34
CA LYS A 340 7.35 16.38 -2.70
C LYS A 340 7.76 15.19 -1.85
N LEU A 341 8.84 14.54 -2.25
CA LEU A 341 9.48 13.45 -1.55
C LEU A 341 10.76 13.93 -0.87
N LYS A 342 10.97 13.56 0.39
CA LYS A 342 12.24 13.70 1.12
C LYS A 342 12.53 12.42 1.88
N PHE A 343 13.74 11.92 1.75
CA PHE A 343 14.19 10.70 2.39
C PHE A 343 15.57 10.89 3.02
N LYS A 344 15.77 10.31 4.20
CA LYS A 344 17.08 10.14 4.81
C LYS A 344 17.19 8.76 5.44
N SER A 345 18.31 8.08 5.25
CA SER A 345 18.67 6.87 5.99
C SER A 345 20.12 6.91 6.47
N SER A 346 20.38 6.18 7.56
CA SER A 346 21.69 5.94 8.15
C SER A 346 21.74 4.52 8.69
N VAL A 347 22.56 3.66 8.10
CA VAL A 347 22.87 2.32 8.61
C VAL A 347 24.30 2.34 9.10
N VAL A 348 24.52 1.94 10.35
CA VAL A 348 25.83 1.92 11.01
C VAL A 348 26.10 0.52 11.55
N PHE A 349 27.27 -0.01 11.25
CA PHE A 349 27.84 -1.19 11.89
C PHE A 349 29.04 -0.75 12.73
N ALA A 350 29.06 -1.14 13.99
CA ALA A 350 30.11 -0.85 14.95
C ALA A 350 30.46 -2.12 15.73
N ASN A 351 31.51 -2.07 16.54
CA ASN A 351 32.02 -3.20 17.32
C ASN A 351 32.25 -4.44 16.43
N ASP A 352 32.92 -4.23 15.30
CA ASP A 352 33.21 -5.26 14.30
C ASP A 352 31.97 -6.00 13.80
N GLY A 353 30.88 -5.25 13.61
CA GLY A 353 29.60 -5.75 13.08
C GLY A 353 28.62 -6.21 14.16
N GLN A 354 29.05 -6.32 15.41
CA GLN A 354 28.21 -6.77 16.52
C GLN A 354 27.19 -5.72 17.00
N LEU A 355 27.29 -4.47 16.55
CA LEU A 355 26.31 -3.44 16.81
C LEU A 355 25.80 -2.84 15.49
N LYS A 356 24.51 -3.03 15.21
CA LYS A 356 23.82 -2.43 14.05
C LYS A 356 22.86 -1.34 14.51
N THR A 357 23.03 -0.13 14.00
CA THR A 357 22.10 0.99 14.20
C THR A 357 21.51 1.44 12.87
N VAL A 358 20.19 1.54 12.80
CA VAL A 358 19.45 1.98 11.62
C VAL A 358 18.57 3.16 12.01
N ASN A 359 18.65 4.24 11.23
CA ASN A 359 17.72 5.35 11.31
C ASN A 359 17.24 5.68 9.91
N MET A 360 15.93 5.76 9.72
CA MET A 360 15.30 6.10 8.45
C MET A 360 14.18 7.10 8.68
N LYS A 361 13.99 8.03 7.74
CA LYS A 361 12.86 8.93 7.73
C LYS A 361 12.50 9.30 6.31
N ALA A 362 11.32 8.89 5.88
CA ALA A 362 10.69 9.42 4.68
C ALA A 362 9.62 10.45 5.06
N LYS A 363 9.43 11.42 4.17
CA LYS A 363 8.33 12.38 4.19
C LYS A 363 7.83 12.56 2.77
N GLN A 364 6.55 12.38 2.57
CA GLN A 364 5.88 12.67 1.31
C GLN A 364 4.78 13.70 1.53
N LYS A 365 4.63 14.62 0.60
CA LYS A 365 3.52 15.56 0.54
C LYS A 365 2.97 15.58 -0.87
N THR A 366 1.67 15.41 -1.00
CA THR A 366 0.93 15.56 -2.26
C THR A 366 -0.10 16.66 -2.06
N ASP A 367 -0.01 17.71 -2.86
CA ASP A 367 -1.00 18.77 -2.94
C ASP A 367 -1.78 18.60 -4.24
N VAL A 368 -3.11 18.57 -4.17
CA VAL A 368 -4.01 18.57 -5.32
C VAL A 368 -4.85 19.84 -5.28
N VAL A 369 -4.90 20.57 -6.38
CA VAL A 369 -5.67 21.80 -6.51
C VAL A 369 -6.54 21.72 -7.75
N LEU A 370 -7.83 22.01 -7.60
CA LEU A 370 -8.78 22.08 -8.71
C LEU A 370 -9.17 23.53 -8.98
N HIS A 371 -9.15 23.92 -10.25
CA HIS A 371 -9.58 25.21 -10.74
C HIS A 371 -10.65 25.06 -11.81
N ALA A 372 -11.68 25.90 -11.79
CA ALA A 372 -12.53 26.12 -12.96
C ALA A 372 -11.83 27.06 -13.94
N GLU A 373 -12.18 26.94 -15.22
CA GLU A 373 -11.76 27.87 -16.25
C GLU A 373 -12.07 29.33 -15.85
N ASN A 374 -11.08 30.22 -16.03
CA ASN A 374 -11.15 31.64 -15.66
C ASN A 374 -11.40 31.96 -14.17
N ALA A 375 -11.39 30.97 -13.28
CA ALA A 375 -11.58 31.20 -11.85
C ALA A 375 -10.29 31.70 -11.18
N LYS A 376 -10.40 32.80 -10.43
CA LYS A 376 -9.28 33.32 -9.61
C LYS A 376 -9.03 32.48 -8.35
N ALA A 377 -10.06 31.80 -7.85
CA ALA A 377 -9.99 30.94 -6.67
C ALA A 377 -10.00 29.46 -7.06
N ALA A 378 -9.39 28.62 -6.23
CA ALA A 378 -9.50 27.17 -6.36
C ALA A 378 -10.87 26.70 -5.86
N LEU A 379 -11.49 25.77 -6.57
CA LEU A 379 -12.72 25.10 -6.15
C LEU A 379 -12.46 24.09 -5.03
N PHE A 380 -11.31 23.42 -5.12
CA PHE A 380 -10.92 22.39 -4.18
C PHE A 380 -9.41 22.41 -3.96
N ARG A 381 -9.00 22.15 -2.71
CA ARG A 381 -7.61 21.88 -2.36
C ARG A 381 -7.56 20.66 -1.45
N SER A 382 -6.66 19.73 -1.74
CA SER A 382 -6.30 18.64 -0.84
C SER A 382 -4.80 18.64 -0.60
N SER A 383 -4.39 18.34 0.62
CA SER A 383 -3.02 18.15 1.00
C SER A 383 -2.92 16.88 1.83
N VAL A 384 -2.21 15.88 1.32
CA VAL A 384 -1.90 14.64 2.04
C VAL A 384 -0.43 14.64 2.38
N LYS A 385 -0.10 14.35 3.63
CA LYS A 385 1.27 14.40 4.14
C LYS A 385 1.55 13.18 4.99
N THR A 386 2.45 12.33 4.51
CA THR A 386 2.88 11.14 5.22
C THR A 386 4.30 11.29 5.73
N LYS A 387 4.57 10.70 6.90
CA LYS A 387 5.91 10.59 7.47
C LYS A 387 6.02 9.26 8.20
N TYR A 388 7.13 8.56 8.01
CA TYR A 388 7.39 7.34 8.76
C TYR A 388 8.84 7.30 9.23
N PRO A 389 9.14 7.82 10.43
CA PRO A 389 10.44 7.66 11.08
C PRO A 389 10.58 6.24 11.64
N PHE A 390 11.71 5.61 11.34
CA PHE A 390 12.09 4.28 11.81
C PHE A 390 13.47 4.37 12.48
N SER A 391 13.62 3.72 13.62
CA SER A 391 14.89 3.59 14.33
C SER A 391 15.01 2.19 14.92
N MET A 392 16.17 1.57 14.77
CA MET A 392 16.45 0.24 15.28
C MET A 392 17.91 0.17 15.73
N VAL A 393 18.14 -0.46 16.88
CA VAL A 393 19.47 -0.81 17.38
C VAL A 393 19.46 -2.28 17.73
N THR A 394 20.38 -3.05 17.15
CA THR A 394 20.57 -4.47 17.46
C THR A 394 22.02 -4.68 17.89
N ALA A 395 22.22 -5.31 19.03
CA ALA A 395 23.52 -5.76 19.52
C ALA A 395 23.53 -7.29 19.57
N THR A 396 24.59 -7.90 19.06
CA THR A 396 24.79 -9.35 19.08
C THR A 396 26.01 -9.71 19.93
N VAL A 397 25.92 -10.84 20.63
CA VAL A 397 26.99 -11.43 21.43
C VAL A 397 27.06 -12.91 21.12
N ASP A 398 28.22 -13.37 20.67
CA ASP A 398 28.44 -14.78 20.36
C ASP A 398 28.40 -15.63 21.64
N GLY A 399 27.79 -16.80 21.54
CA GLY A 399 27.76 -17.82 22.59
C GLY A 399 28.50 -19.09 22.17
N GLU A 400 28.38 -20.14 22.98
CA GLU A 400 28.95 -21.45 22.69
C GLU A 400 28.03 -22.27 21.76
N ASN A 401 28.55 -23.33 21.12
CA ASN A 401 27.75 -24.28 20.33
C ASN A 401 26.85 -23.64 19.27
N ALA A 402 27.40 -22.73 18.46
CA ALA A 402 26.68 -22.00 17.40
C ALA A 402 25.46 -21.21 17.91
N THR A 403 25.52 -20.74 19.15
CA THR A 403 24.52 -19.83 19.71
C THR A 403 24.97 -18.39 19.67
N TYR A 404 24.02 -17.46 19.63
CA TYR A 404 24.26 -16.05 19.87
C TYR A 404 23.07 -15.43 20.60
N THR A 405 23.32 -14.33 21.31
CA THR A 405 22.26 -13.50 21.89
C THR A 405 22.14 -12.21 21.10
N ALA A 406 20.92 -11.85 20.69
CA ALA A 406 20.60 -10.58 20.05
C ALA A 406 19.70 -9.75 20.96
N SER A 407 20.12 -8.54 21.29
CA SER A 407 19.30 -7.53 21.97
C SER A 407 18.89 -6.45 20.99
N THR A 408 17.59 -6.16 20.89
CA THR A 408 17.06 -5.20 19.93
C THR A 408 16.14 -4.19 20.59
N ASN A 409 16.30 -2.92 20.22
CA ASN A 409 15.32 -1.86 20.45
C ASN A 409 14.87 -1.28 19.11
N LEU A 410 13.57 -1.07 18.97
CA LEU A 410 12.92 -0.67 17.74
C LEU A 410 11.87 0.40 18.03
N SER A 411 11.81 1.43 17.20
CA SER A 411 10.75 2.44 17.19
C SER A 411 10.37 2.72 15.73
N HIS A 412 9.12 2.49 15.36
CA HIS A 412 8.59 2.85 14.05
C HIS A 412 7.25 3.56 14.19
N THR A 413 6.94 4.50 13.30
CA THR A 413 5.70 5.27 13.33
C THR A 413 5.18 5.48 11.91
N LEU A 414 3.87 5.31 11.71
CA LEU A 414 3.14 5.82 10.56
C LEU A 414 2.41 7.10 10.97
N TYR A 415 2.71 8.21 10.31
CA TYR A 415 1.97 9.46 10.45
C TYR A 415 1.39 9.85 9.10
N GLU A 416 0.10 10.14 9.07
CA GLU A 416 -0.61 10.68 7.93
C GLU A 416 -1.49 11.86 8.38
N GLU A 417 -1.50 12.92 7.59
CA GLU A 417 -2.32 14.11 7.81
C GLU A 417 -2.94 14.49 6.47
N THR A 418 -4.27 14.61 6.44
CA THR A 418 -5.01 15.07 5.27
C THR A 418 -5.75 16.34 5.62
N SER A 419 -5.62 17.36 4.78
CA SER A 419 -6.41 18.58 4.84
C SER A 419 -7.12 18.81 3.52
N LYS A 420 -8.43 19.00 3.55
CA LYS A 420 -9.28 19.34 2.40
C LYS A 420 -9.90 20.71 2.61
N VAL A 421 -9.98 21.49 1.54
CA VAL A 421 -10.66 22.79 1.51
C VAL A 421 -11.63 22.79 0.34
N PHE A 422 -12.91 23.00 0.64
CA PHE A 422 -13.99 23.12 -0.34
C PHE A 422 -14.98 24.19 0.15
N ASP A 423 -15.34 25.14 -0.72
CA ASP A 423 -16.29 26.22 -0.46
C ASP A 423 -16.22 26.82 0.97
N LYS A 424 -14.99 27.22 1.37
CA LYS A 424 -14.61 27.77 2.69
C LYS A 424 -14.60 26.79 3.88
N THR A 425 -15.13 25.58 3.72
CA THR A 425 -15.02 24.52 4.72
C THR A 425 -13.63 23.90 4.69
N VAL A 426 -13.01 23.78 5.86
CA VAL A 426 -11.72 23.11 6.05
C VAL A 426 -11.94 21.85 6.86
N GLN A 427 -11.65 20.70 6.26
CA GLN A 427 -11.63 19.42 6.96
C GLN A 427 -10.18 18.98 7.13
N THR A 428 -9.81 18.60 8.35
CA THR A 428 -8.47 18.02 8.60
C THR A 428 -8.62 16.79 9.45
N ASN A 429 -7.91 15.73 9.07
CA ASN A 429 -7.73 14.56 9.91
C ASN A 429 -6.25 14.14 9.94
N ALA A 430 -5.88 13.43 10.99
CA ALA A 430 -4.54 12.90 11.16
C ALA A 430 -4.55 11.57 11.89
N VAL A 431 -3.77 10.62 11.36
CA VAL A 431 -3.47 9.33 11.98
C VAL A 431 -2.02 9.35 12.44
N THR A 432 -1.78 8.86 13.65
CA THR A 432 -0.45 8.50 14.15
C THR A 432 -0.53 7.12 14.75
N ASP A 433 0.19 6.16 14.18
CA ASP A 433 0.35 4.83 14.74
C ASP A 433 1.83 4.59 15.04
N ARG A 434 2.17 4.35 16.30
CA ARG A 434 3.56 4.19 16.76
C ARG A 434 3.73 2.87 17.48
N GLN A 435 4.79 2.15 17.15
CA GLN A 435 5.24 0.97 17.87
C GLN A 435 6.65 1.20 18.42
N ASP A 436 6.80 0.95 19.73
CA ASP A 436 8.07 0.86 20.44
C ASP A 436 8.22 -0.58 20.93
N ALA A 437 9.30 -1.27 20.53
CA ALA A 437 9.57 -2.64 20.94
C ALA A 437 11.00 -2.79 21.45
N GLY A 438 11.20 -3.67 22.43
CA GLY A 438 12.49 -3.92 23.05
C GLY A 438 12.56 -5.31 23.66
N GLY A 439 13.69 -5.98 23.51
CA GLY A 439 13.86 -7.33 24.02
C GLY A 439 15.17 -7.98 23.59
N TRP A 440 15.35 -9.22 24.02
CA TRP A 440 16.48 -10.06 23.64
C TRP A 440 16.01 -11.46 23.25
N MET A 441 16.79 -12.12 22.41
CA MET A 441 16.61 -13.53 22.05
C MET A 441 17.96 -14.23 22.03
N ALA A 442 18.01 -15.45 22.57
CA ALA A 442 19.07 -16.41 22.34
C ALA A 442 18.65 -17.30 21.17
N VAL A 443 19.54 -17.44 20.20
CA VAL A 443 19.30 -18.17 18.96
C VAL A 443 20.34 -19.27 18.84
N ARG A 444 19.93 -20.45 18.38
CA ARG A 444 20.81 -21.52 17.93
C ARG A 444 20.50 -21.79 16.47
N ASP A 445 21.49 -21.66 15.61
CA ASP A 445 21.31 -21.70 14.16
C ASP A 445 20.23 -20.69 13.69
N HIS A 446 19.01 -21.17 13.44
CA HIS A 446 17.87 -20.36 13.01
C HIS A 446 16.71 -20.35 14.01
N ASP A 447 16.84 -21.07 15.13
CA ASP A 447 15.77 -21.26 16.11
C ASP A 447 15.97 -20.37 17.34
N VAL A 448 14.92 -19.66 17.72
CA VAL A 448 14.88 -18.93 19.00
C VAL A 448 14.67 -19.93 20.13
N ILE A 449 15.67 -20.06 21.01
CA ILE A 449 15.64 -21.04 22.12
C ILE A 449 15.23 -20.43 23.46
N ALA A 450 15.42 -19.12 23.62
CA ALA A 450 14.99 -18.36 24.78
C ALA A 450 14.91 -16.87 24.43
N GLY A 451 14.14 -16.10 25.20
CA GLY A 451 14.13 -14.65 25.05
C GLY A 451 13.05 -14.01 25.89
N SER A 452 13.05 -12.69 25.89
CA SER A 452 11.99 -11.88 26.46
C SER A 452 11.88 -10.59 25.68
N ALA A 453 10.66 -10.15 25.41
CA ALA A 453 10.41 -8.93 24.68
C ALA A 453 9.09 -8.26 25.07
N GLY A 454 9.04 -6.95 24.88
CA GLY A 454 7.83 -6.17 25.03
C GLY A 454 7.62 -5.22 23.87
N THR A 455 6.35 -4.99 23.56
CA THR A 455 5.91 -4.08 22.50
C THR A 455 4.83 -3.16 23.05
N ARG A 456 4.93 -1.86 22.77
CA ARG A 456 3.90 -0.88 23.06
C ARG A 456 3.47 -0.23 21.76
N GLN A 457 2.19 -0.36 21.42
CA GLN A 457 1.57 0.33 20.30
C GLN A 457 0.70 1.48 20.79
N THR A 458 0.78 2.64 20.14
CA THR A 458 -0.11 3.77 20.37
C THR A 458 -0.69 4.22 19.04
N TYR A 459 -1.99 3.97 18.87
CA TYR A 459 -2.78 4.46 17.74
C TYR A 459 -3.52 5.73 18.17
N GLN A 460 -3.46 6.76 17.32
CA GLN A 460 -4.19 8.01 17.52
C GLN A 460 -4.81 8.47 16.20
N TYR A 461 -6.11 8.71 16.22
CA TYR A 461 -6.85 9.38 15.15
C TYR A 461 -7.36 10.72 15.67
N ARG A 462 -7.24 11.77 14.86
CA ARG A 462 -7.77 13.10 15.14
C ARG A 462 -8.50 13.59 13.92
N ASP A 463 -9.64 14.24 14.13
CA ASP A 463 -10.37 15.00 13.11
C ASP A 463 -10.94 16.30 13.72
N GLY A 464 -11.90 16.92 13.04
CA GLY A 464 -12.61 18.10 13.55
C GLY A 464 -13.54 17.81 14.74
N GLY A 465 -13.98 16.56 14.91
CA GLY A 465 -14.90 16.13 15.96
C GLY A 465 -14.21 15.70 17.25
N GLY A 466 -12.93 15.33 17.21
CA GLY A 466 -12.19 14.97 18.40
C GLY A 466 -10.89 14.21 18.18
N VAL A 467 -10.47 13.49 19.23
CA VAL A 467 -9.31 12.61 19.23
C VAL A 467 -9.71 11.26 19.81
N TYR A 468 -9.43 10.21 19.06
CA TYR A 468 -9.42 8.82 19.53
C TYR A 468 -7.97 8.39 19.74
N ARG A 469 -7.68 7.75 20.87
CA ARG A 469 -6.37 7.16 21.15
C ARG A 469 -6.54 5.80 21.80
N ARG A 470 -5.77 4.81 21.36
CA ARG A 470 -5.66 3.49 21.98
C ARG A 470 -4.19 3.16 22.21
N THR A 471 -3.85 2.69 23.40
CA THR A 471 -2.49 2.26 23.76
C THR A 471 -2.53 0.84 24.26
N VAL A 472 -1.79 -0.05 23.60
CA VAL A 472 -1.66 -1.47 24.01
C VAL A 472 -0.22 -1.72 24.42
N ALA A 473 -0.02 -2.31 25.58
CA ALA A 473 1.28 -2.73 26.08
C ALA A 473 1.32 -4.25 26.23
N VAL A 474 2.38 -4.87 25.70
CA VAL A 474 2.55 -6.32 25.64
C VAL A 474 3.92 -6.70 26.19
N ARG A 475 4.00 -7.85 26.85
CA ARG A 475 5.26 -8.49 27.23
C ARG A 475 5.13 -10.00 27.18
N ASP A 476 6.10 -10.66 26.55
CA ASP A 476 6.23 -12.13 26.51
C ASP A 476 4.91 -12.84 26.13
N GLY A 477 4.22 -12.32 25.10
CA GLY A 477 2.95 -12.88 24.61
C GLY A 477 1.70 -12.46 25.41
N VAL A 478 1.84 -11.66 26.47
CA VAL A 478 0.74 -11.25 27.35
C VAL A 478 0.43 -9.76 27.21
N ILE A 479 -0.85 -9.41 27.06
CA ILE A 479 -1.32 -8.02 27.10
C ILE A 479 -1.30 -7.53 28.56
N LEU A 480 -0.48 -6.51 28.83
CA LEU A 480 -0.36 -5.88 30.15
C LEU A 480 -1.38 -4.76 30.35
N SER A 481 -1.66 -3.98 29.30
CA SER A 481 -2.71 -2.95 29.30
C SER A 481 -3.26 -2.71 27.90
N ASP A 482 -4.51 -2.25 27.84
CA ASP A 482 -5.22 -1.85 26.62
C ASP A 482 -6.15 -0.68 26.94
N ASP A 483 -5.59 0.53 26.84
CA ASP A 483 -6.22 1.75 27.30
C ASP A 483 -6.76 2.55 26.11
N THR A 484 -8.05 2.89 26.15
CA THR A 484 -8.70 3.70 25.12
C THR A 484 -9.19 5.03 25.69
N THR A 485 -8.86 6.14 25.02
CA THR A 485 -9.37 7.47 25.35
C THR A 485 -10.05 8.12 24.15
N LYS A 486 -11.15 8.81 24.41
CA LYS A 486 -11.92 9.59 23.45
C LYS A 486 -12.13 10.98 24.02
N SER A 487 -11.74 12.01 23.28
CA SER A 487 -12.07 13.40 23.60
C SER A 487 -12.84 14.01 22.45
N TYR A 488 -13.95 14.68 22.74
CA TYR A 488 -14.75 15.37 21.75
C TYR A 488 -14.37 16.86 21.73
N GLY A 489 -14.20 17.43 20.54
CA GLY A 489 -14.08 18.87 20.37
C GLY A 489 -15.45 19.51 20.54
N PHE A 490 -15.56 20.51 21.43
CA PHE A 490 -16.73 21.39 21.40
C PHE A 490 -16.63 22.23 20.13
N ALA A 491 -17.55 22.04 19.18
CA ALA A 491 -17.70 22.98 18.08
C ALA A 491 -18.05 24.35 18.69
N THR A 492 -17.15 25.31 18.60
CA THR A 492 -17.50 26.71 18.85
C THR A 492 -18.41 27.13 17.70
N SER A 493 -19.70 27.28 18.01
CA SER A 493 -20.77 27.79 17.16
C SER A 493 -20.44 29.14 16.54
#